data_AF-A0A969KNR6-F1
#
_entry.id   AF-A0A969KNR6-F1
#
_cell.length_a   1.000
_cell.length_b   1.000
_cell.length_c   1.000
_cell.angle_alpha   90.00
_cell.angle_beta   90.00
_cell.angle_gamma   90.00
#
_symmetry.space_group_name_H-M   'P 1'
#
loop_
_entity.id
_entity.type
_entity.pdbx_description
1 polymer ?
#
loop_
_entity_poly.entity_id
_entity_poly.type
_entity_poly.pdbx_seq_one_letter_code
_entity_poly.pdbx_strand_id
1 'polypeptide(L)'
;MKNLLLLPISDLIRRGWRLNWPLTLAGISYLMLAPILLAAIWLDPRVITGAPAWVKPLKFVLSTGIYALTFLWLLNYVQGRRRWVQLAAGVTGLALAVENVLIILQVLRGTTSHFNNSTLFDAAVFGIMGAFIGVAALMNLLLAIWLIRQRMPTRCWRGDYVWAYCSRSWA
;
A
#
# COMPACT_ATOMS: atom_id res chain seq x y z
N MET A 1 20.54 -6.07 23.77
CA MET A 1 19.13 -5.85 23.36
C MET A 1 19.01 -4.55 22.56
N LYS A 2 19.52 -4.49 21.32
CA LYS A 2 19.35 -3.32 20.44
C LYS A 2 18.22 -3.60 19.45
N ASN A 3 17.07 -2.98 19.72
CA ASN A 3 16.00 -2.60 18.78
C ASN A 3 15.66 -3.59 17.65
N LEU A 4 15.02 -4.71 18.00
CA LEU A 4 14.36 -5.63 17.06
C LEU A 4 13.20 -4.96 16.27
N LEU A 5 12.75 -3.78 16.71
CA LEU A 5 11.57 -3.08 16.19
C LEU A 5 11.88 -1.99 15.15
N LEU A 6 13.16 -1.71 14.86
CA LEU A 6 13.56 -0.64 13.95
C LEU A 6 14.51 -1.20 12.89
N LEU A 7 13.96 -1.87 11.87
CA LEU A 7 14.65 -1.85 10.58
C LEU A 7 14.83 -0.37 10.23
N PRO A 8 16.06 0.12 9.98
CA PRO A 8 16.21 1.51 9.54
C PRO A 8 15.39 1.65 8.26
N ILE A 9 14.56 2.69 8.17
CA ILE A 9 13.62 2.92 7.06
C ILE A 9 14.35 2.84 5.71
N SER A 10 15.62 3.23 5.68
CA SER A 10 16.52 3.09 4.54
C SER A 10 16.70 1.65 4.05
N ASP A 11 16.80 0.65 4.93
CA ASP A 11 16.92 -0.76 4.56
C ASP A 11 15.61 -1.32 3.99
N LEU A 12 14.47 -0.92 4.56
CA LEU A 12 13.16 -1.28 4.02
C LEU A 12 13.00 -0.74 2.59
N ILE A 13 13.33 0.53 2.37
CA ILE A 13 13.25 1.16 1.05
C ILE A 13 14.22 0.49 0.08
N ARG A 14 15.48 0.25 0.47
CA ARG A 14 16.48 -0.38 -0.42
C ARG A 14 16.07 -1.80 -0.82
N ARG A 15 15.60 -2.61 0.13
CA ARG A 15 15.13 -3.98 -0.15
C ARG A 15 13.86 -3.97 -0.97
N GLY A 16 12.92 -3.11 -0.60
CA GLY A 16 11.69 -2.86 -1.32
C GLY A 16 11.93 -2.49 -2.78
N TRP A 17 12.86 -1.58 -3.04
CA TRP A 17 13.22 -1.15 -4.39
C TRP A 17 13.76 -2.29 -5.25
N ARG A 18 14.61 -3.15 -4.67
CA ARG A 18 15.13 -4.34 -5.36
C ARG A 18 14.06 -5.41 -5.57
N LEU A 19 13.09 -5.49 -4.65
CA LEU A 19 11.97 -6.40 -4.76
C LEU A 19 11.01 -5.92 -5.84
N ASN A 20 10.39 -4.76 -5.66
CA ASN A 20 9.44 -4.17 -6.59
C ASN A 20 9.52 -2.64 -6.49
N TRP A 21 10.28 -2.04 -7.41
CA TRP A 21 10.43 -0.58 -7.46
C TRP A 21 9.10 0.17 -7.67
N PRO A 22 8.12 -0.32 -8.47
CA PRO A 22 6.86 0.41 -8.66
C PRO A 22 6.04 0.54 -7.37
N LEU A 23 5.85 -0.54 -6.62
CA LEU A 23 5.11 -0.49 -5.35
C LEU A 23 5.83 0.37 -4.29
N THR A 24 7.17 0.30 -4.27
CA THR A 24 7.98 1.14 -3.38
C THR A 24 7.79 2.62 -3.70
N LEU A 25 7.87 2.99 -4.99
CA LEU A 25 7.67 4.35 -5.44
C LEU A 25 6.24 4.83 -5.15
N ALA A 26 5.23 4.00 -5.41
CA ALA A 26 3.84 4.30 -5.10
C ALA A 26 3.66 4.63 -3.61
N GLY A 27 4.11 3.74 -2.72
CA GLY A 27 4.03 3.92 -1.27
C GLY A 27 4.68 5.22 -0.80
N ILE A 28 5.90 5.52 -1.26
CA ILE A 28 6.60 6.77 -0.93
C ILE A 28 5.85 7.98 -1.50
N SER A 29 5.40 7.92 -2.75
CA SER A 29 4.72 9.03 -3.41
C SER A 29 3.43 9.42 -2.68
N TYR A 30 2.66 8.45 -2.18
CA TYR A 30 1.45 8.73 -1.41
C TYR A 30 1.76 9.45 -0.09
N LEU A 31 2.82 9.06 0.61
CA LEU A 31 3.25 9.76 1.82
C LEU A 31 3.74 11.19 1.51
N MET A 32 4.39 11.39 0.37
CA MET A 32 4.83 12.72 -0.07
C MET A 32 3.66 13.62 -0.55
N LEU A 33 2.56 13.02 -1.01
CA LEU A 33 1.33 13.76 -1.35
C LEU A 33 0.58 14.25 -0.10
N ALA A 34 0.75 13.60 1.05
CA ALA A 34 0.05 13.97 2.29
C ALA A 34 0.19 15.46 2.70
N PRO A 35 1.40 16.08 2.75
CA PRO A 35 1.51 17.51 3.05
C PRO A 35 0.81 18.41 2.03
N ILE A 36 0.79 18.02 0.74
CA ILE A 36 0.11 18.78 -0.32
C ILE A 36 -1.40 18.75 -0.10
N LEU A 37 -1.96 17.57 0.20
CA LEU A 37 -3.39 17.42 0.48
C LEU A 37 -3.79 18.06 1.81
N LEU A 38 -2.88 18.08 2.79
CA LEU A 38 -3.09 18.82 4.04
C LEU A 38 -3.19 20.33 3.78
N ALA A 39 -2.32 20.89 2.92
CA ALA A 39 -2.43 22.28 2.50
C ALA A 39 -3.74 22.53 1.72
N ALA A 40 -4.14 21.60 0.84
CA ALA A 40 -5.37 21.71 0.06
C ALA A 40 -6.64 21.82 0.92
N ILE A 41 -6.68 21.23 2.12
CA ILE A 41 -7.80 21.39 3.07
C ILE A 41 -8.00 22.87 3.46
N TRP A 42 -6.92 23.64 3.57
CA TRP A 42 -6.98 25.06 3.94
C TRP A 42 -7.17 25.98 2.72
N LEU A 43 -6.64 25.58 1.57
CA LEU A 43 -6.67 26.37 0.34
C LEU A 43 -7.99 26.22 -0.44
N ASP A 44 -8.70 25.12 -0.24
CA ASP A 44 -9.95 24.82 -0.93
C ASP A 44 -11.12 24.70 0.06
N PRO A 45 -12.04 25.68 0.08
CA PRO A 45 -13.15 25.71 1.03
C PRO A 45 -14.28 24.73 0.69
N ARG A 46 -14.16 23.94 -0.39
CA ARG A 46 -15.21 23.00 -0.81
C ARG A 46 -15.53 21.99 0.28
N VAL A 47 -16.82 21.82 0.54
CA VAL A 47 -17.38 20.84 1.47
C VAL A 47 -18.18 19.81 0.68
N ILE A 48 -17.85 18.54 0.86
CA ILE A 48 -18.58 17.41 0.26
C ILE A 48 -19.15 16.59 1.40
N THR A 49 -20.48 16.42 1.42
CA THR A 49 -21.20 15.66 2.47
C THR A 49 -20.89 16.12 3.91
N GLY A 50 -20.75 17.43 4.11
CA GLY A 50 -20.53 18.02 5.45
C GLY A 50 -19.08 17.97 5.96
N ALA A 51 -18.11 17.53 5.15
CA ALA A 51 -16.69 17.57 5.48
C ALA A 51 -15.85 18.25 4.38
N PRO A 52 -14.69 18.85 4.69
CA PRO A 52 -13.81 19.44 3.69
C PRO A 52 -13.37 18.41 2.64
N ALA A 53 -13.42 18.79 1.36
CA ALA A 53 -13.29 17.88 0.22
C ALA A 53 -12.01 17.04 0.24
N TRP A 54 -10.90 17.63 0.68
CA TRP A 54 -9.56 17.02 0.67
C TRP A 54 -9.23 16.14 1.88
N VAL A 55 -10.08 16.13 2.92
CA VAL A 55 -9.87 15.28 4.11
C VAL A 55 -9.90 13.79 3.73
N LYS A 56 -10.76 13.41 2.79
CA LYS A 56 -10.84 12.02 2.32
C LYS A 56 -9.58 11.61 1.54
N PRO A 57 -9.16 12.32 0.46
CA PRO A 57 -7.88 12.07 -0.20
C PRO A 57 -6.70 11.95 0.77
N LEU A 58 -6.58 12.85 1.75
CA LEU A 58 -5.50 12.82 2.73
C LEU A 58 -5.46 11.49 3.51
N LYS A 59 -6.61 11.03 4.02
CA LYS A 59 -6.71 9.76 4.74
C LYS A 59 -6.35 8.57 3.86
N PHE A 60 -6.73 8.59 2.59
CA PHE A 60 -6.43 7.53 1.65
C PHE A 60 -4.94 7.48 1.29
N VAL A 61 -4.30 8.60 0.92
CA VAL A 61 -2.87 8.56 0.58
C VAL A 61 -2.01 8.13 1.78
N LEU A 62 -2.38 8.55 3.01
CA LEU A 62 -1.68 8.12 4.22
C LEU A 62 -1.85 6.62 4.45
N SER A 63 -3.09 6.12 4.41
CA SER A 63 -3.37 4.71 4.67
C SER A 63 -2.78 3.81 3.59
N THR A 64 -2.94 4.14 2.31
CA THR A 64 -2.41 3.35 1.20
C THR A 64 -0.88 3.44 1.13
N GLY A 65 -0.28 4.57 1.51
CA GLY A 65 1.18 4.71 1.63
C GLY A 65 1.76 3.78 2.69
N ILE A 66 1.20 3.83 3.91
CA ILE A 66 1.61 2.94 5.00
C ILE A 66 1.37 1.48 4.61
N TYR A 67 0.18 1.16 4.11
CA TYR A 67 -0.18 -0.18 3.69
C TYR A 67 0.74 -0.73 2.61
N ALA A 68 1.09 0.04 1.58
CA ALA A 68 2.00 -0.39 0.52
C ALA A 68 3.37 -0.77 1.07
N LEU A 69 3.93 0.04 1.99
CA LEU A 69 5.21 -0.23 2.63
C LEU A 69 5.15 -1.45 3.56
N THR A 70 4.06 -1.62 4.31
CA THR A 70 3.83 -2.80 5.15
C THR A 70 3.68 -4.07 4.31
N PHE A 71 2.91 -4.01 3.22
CA PHE A 71 2.72 -5.12 2.30
C PHE A 71 4.04 -5.54 1.67
N LEU A 72 4.83 -4.57 1.21
CA LEU A 72 6.18 -4.79 0.67
C LEU A 72 7.12 -5.40 1.71
N TRP A 73 7.06 -4.94 2.97
CA TRP A 73 7.81 -5.53 4.08
C TRP A 73 7.43 -7.01 4.26
N LEU A 74 6.15 -7.34 4.28
CA LEU A 74 5.67 -8.72 4.40
C LEU A 74 6.11 -9.61 3.22
N LEU A 75 6.12 -9.08 2.01
CA LEU A 75 6.58 -9.81 0.83
C LEU A 75 8.06 -10.24 0.90
N ASN A 76 8.90 -9.55 1.69
CA ASN A 76 10.30 -9.96 1.90
C ASN A 76 10.43 -11.30 2.67
N TYR A 77 9.37 -11.73 3.36
CA TYR A 77 9.35 -13.01 4.07
C TYR A 77 8.87 -14.17 3.19
N VAL A 78 8.58 -13.92 1.91
CA VAL A 78 8.08 -14.94 0.99
C VAL A 78 9.20 -15.75 0.35
N GLN A 79 9.29 -17.02 0.73
CA GLN A 79 10.27 -18.00 0.24
C GLN A 79 9.84 -18.73 -1.04
N GLY A 80 10.79 -18.96 -1.95
CA GLY A 80 10.63 -19.86 -3.11
C GLY A 80 9.68 -19.39 -4.23
N ARG A 81 9.10 -18.19 -4.15
CA ARG A 81 7.99 -17.77 -5.03
C ARG A 81 8.16 -16.37 -5.65
N ARG A 82 9.33 -16.09 -6.20
CA ARG A 82 9.67 -14.77 -6.75
C ARG A 82 8.62 -14.22 -7.73
N ARG A 83 8.10 -15.03 -8.65
CA ARG A 83 7.08 -14.59 -9.64
C ARG A 83 5.77 -14.15 -8.98
N TRP A 84 5.30 -14.92 -8.01
CA TRP A 84 4.08 -14.58 -7.27
C TRP A 84 4.25 -13.30 -6.44
N VAL A 85 5.43 -13.11 -5.83
CA VAL A 85 5.75 -11.88 -5.09
C VAL A 85 5.70 -10.65 -5.99
N GLN A 86 6.27 -10.74 -7.20
CA GLN A 86 6.20 -9.64 -8.17
C GLN A 86 4.77 -9.34 -8.61
N LEU A 87 3.98 -10.39 -8.85
CA LEU A 87 2.58 -10.26 -9.23
C LEU A 87 1.77 -9.61 -8.10
N ALA A 88 1.89 -10.12 -6.87
CA ALA A 88 1.19 -9.56 -5.72
C ALA A 88 1.59 -8.09 -5.49
N ALA A 89 2.87 -7.75 -5.59
CA ALA A 89 3.32 -6.37 -5.47
C ALA A 89 2.74 -5.46 -6.57
N GLY A 90 2.82 -5.91 -7.83
CA GLY A 90 2.33 -5.13 -8.98
C GLY A 90 0.81 -4.94 -8.98
N VAL A 91 0.06 -6.02 -8.72
CA VAL A 91 -1.41 -5.99 -8.66
C VAL A 91 -1.89 -5.10 -7.52
N THR A 92 -1.33 -5.26 -6.32
CA THR A 92 -1.65 -4.41 -5.18
C THR A 92 -1.27 -2.95 -5.46
N GLY A 93 -0.09 -2.69 -6.03
CA GLY A 93 0.34 -1.33 -6.38
C GLY A 93 -0.60 -0.64 -7.37
N LEU A 94 -1.01 -1.36 -8.43
CA LEU A 94 -1.98 -0.87 -9.40
C LEU A 94 -3.33 -0.57 -8.75
N ALA A 95 -3.83 -1.48 -7.90
CA ALA A 95 -5.09 -1.29 -7.21
C ALA A 95 -5.11 -0.03 -6.34
N LEU A 96 -4.05 0.19 -5.56
CA LEU A 96 -3.93 1.39 -4.73
C LEU A 96 -3.79 2.67 -5.56
N ALA A 97 -3.14 2.60 -6.73
CA ALA A 97 -3.01 3.73 -7.63
C ALA A 97 -4.35 4.14 -8.24
N VAL A 98 -5.09 3.16 -8.76
CA VAL A 98 -6.44 3.38 -9.30
C VAL A 98 -7.35 3.99 -8.23
N GLU A 99 -7.33 3.44 -7.02
CA GLU A 99 -8.13 3.94 -5.90
C GLU A 99 -7.85 5.42 -5.59
N ASN A 100 -6.57 5.80 -5.39
CA ASN A 100 -6.21 7.17 -5.09
C ASN A 100 -6.54 8.14 -6.23
N VAL A 101 -6.28 7.75 -7.48
CA VAL A 101 -6.60 8.57 -8.67
C VAL A 101 -8.10 8.81 -8.78
N LEU A 102 -8.93 7.78 -8.62
CA LEU A 102 -10.38 7.91 -8.73
C LEU A 102 -10.99 8.73 -7.58
N ILE A 103 -10.43 8.62 -6.37
CA ILE A 103 -10.85 9.46 -5.23
C ILE A 103 -10.55 10.93 -5.51
N ILE A 104 -9.35 11.25 -5.98
CA ILE A 104 -8.96 12.63 -6.31
C ILE A 104 -9.83 13.14 -7.45
N LEU A 105 -10.07 12.33 -8.50
CA LEU A 105 -10.96 12.68 -9.62
C LEU A 105 -12.35 13.07 -9.13
N GLN A 106 -12.94 12.29 -8.22
CA GLN A 106 -14.28 12.58 -7.70
C GLN A 106 -14.32 13.85 -6.85
N VAL A 107 -13.26 14.11 -6.08
CA VAL A 107 -13.09 15.38 -5.35
C VAL A 107 -12.98 16.57 -6.31
N LEU A 108 -12.21 16.45 -7.39
CA LEU A 108 -12.10 17.50 -8.41
C LEU A 108 -13.45 17.80 -9.07
N ARG A 109 -14.28 16.76 -9.26
CA ARG A 109 -15.67 16.86 -9.75
C ARG A 109 -16.66 17.36 -8.69
N GLY A 110 -16.22 17.61 -7.45
CA GLY A 110 -17.06 18.12 -6.38
C GLY A 110 -18.11 17.13 -5.88
N THR A 111 -17.87 15.83 -6.03
CA THR A 111 -18.85 14.78 -5.69
C THR A 111 -18.23 13.66 -4.85
N THR A 112 -19.07 12.74 -4.39
CA THR A 112 -18.66 11.60 -3.56
C THR A 112 -18.13 10.45 -4.43
N SER A 113 -17.13 9.73 -3.92
CA SER A 113 -16.59 8.54 -4.61
C SER A 113 -17.17 7.21 -4.13
N HIS A 114 -17.84 7.18 -2.98
CA HIS A 114 -18.43 5.96 -2.42
C HIS A 114 -19.95 6.10 -2.40
N PHE A 115 -20.64 5.01 -2.78
CA PHE A 115 -22.10 4.95 -2.85
C PHE A 115 -22.72 6.02 -3.79
N ASN A 116 -21.92 6.52 -4.73
CA ASN A 116 -22.38 7.52 -5.69
C ASN A 116 -22.91 6.83 -6.94
N ASN A 117 -24.23 6.75 -7.04
CA ASN A 117 -24.94 6.23 -8.21
C ASN A 117 -25.76 7.32 -8.90
N SER A 118 -25.36 8.59 -8.77
CA SER A 118 -26.10 9.72 -9.32
C SER A 118 -26.10 9.74 -10.85
N THR A 119 -25.03 9.21 -11.46
CA THR A 119 -24.90 9.05 -12.92
C THR A 119 -24.29 7.69 -13.25
N LEU A 120 -24.39 7.25 -14.52
CA LEU A 120 -23.73 6.02 -14.98
C LEU A 120 -22.21 6.08 -14.78
N PHE A 121 -21.61 7.25 -14.99
CA PHE A 121 -20.19 7.45 -14.78
C PHE A 121 -19.81 7.29 -13.30
N ASP A 122 -20.58 7.88 -12.39
CA ASP A 122 -20.32 7.77 -10.95
C ASP A 122 -20.44 6.34 -10.45
N ALA A 123 -21.47 5.62 -10.91
CA ALA A 123 -21.66 4.21 -10.60
C ALA A 123 -20.50 3.35 -11.12
N ALA A 124 -20.00 3.63 -12.33
CA ALA A 124 -18.84 2.95 -12.89
C ALA A 124 -17.57 3.21 -12.07
N VAL A 125 -17.31 4.47 -11.69
CA VAL A 125 -16.17 4.82 -10.82
C VAL A 125 -16.27 4.09 -9.48
N PHE A 126 -17.44 4.10 -8.84
CA PHE A 126 -17.66 3.41 -7.58
C PHE A 126 -17.45 1.89 -7.71
N GLY A 127 -17.95 1.28 -8.77
CA GLY A 127 -17.77 -0.14 -9.06
C GLY A 127 -16.30 -0.52 -9.31
N ILE A 128 -15.57 0.30 -10.07
CA ILE A 128 -14.14 0.11 -10.34
C ILE A 128 -13.35 0.18 -9.03
N MET A 129 -13.57 1.21 -8.21
CA MET A 129 -12.94 1.34 -6.90
C MET A 129 -13.18 0.10 -6.03
N GLY A 130 -14.44 -0.33 -5.92
CA GLY A 130 -14.84 -1.54 -5.19
C GLY A 130 -14.13 -2.81 -5.68
N ALA A 131 -13.99 -2.98 -6.99
CA ALA A 131 -13.28 -4.12 -7.58
C ALA A 131 -11.79 -4.10 -7.23
N PHE A 132 -11.11 -2.96 -7.40
CA PHE A 132 -9.67 -2.85 -7.15
C PHE A 132 -9.33 -3.00 -5.66
N ILE A 133 -10.09 -2.40 -4.75
CA ILE A 133 -9.84 -2.61 -3.32
C ILE A 133 -10.14 -4.05 -2.91
N GLY A 134 -11.12 -4.71 -3.53
CA GLY A 134 -11.37 -6.14 -3.37
C GLY A 134 -10.19 -7.00 -3.82
N VAL A 135 -9.56 -6.66 -4.95
CA VAL A 135 -8.36 -7.33 -5.44
C VAL A 135 -7.18 -7.12 -4.47
N ALA A 136 -6.96 -5.90 -3.97
CA ALA A 136 -5.91 -5.63 -2.98
C ALA A 136 -6.15 -6.42 -1.68
N ALA A 137 -7.40 -6.47 -1.21
CA ALA A 137 -7.78 -7.27 -0.04
C ALA A 137 -7.55 -8.77 -0.27
N LEU A 138 -7.85 -9.29 -1.46
CA LEU A 138 -7.57 -10.68 -1.82
C LEU A 138 -6.07 -10.96 -1.85
N MET A 139 -5.24 -10.09 -2.43
CA MET A 139 -3.79 -10.26 -2.41
C MET A 139 -3.24 -10.27 -0.98
N ASN A 140 -3.77 -9.44 -0.09
CA ASN A 140 -3.44 -9.43 1.33
C ASN A 140 -3.84 -10.73 2.03
N LEU A 141 -5.05 -11.22 1.77
CA LEU A 141 -5.52 -12.48 2.33
C LEU A 141 -4.65 -13.66 1.88
N LEU A 142 -4.33 -13.73 0.58
CA LEU A 142 -3.45 -14.76 0.03
C LEU A 142 -2.05 -14.69 0.66
N LEU A 143 -1.50 -13.49 0.81
CA LEU A 143 -0.23 -13.28 1.50
C LEU A 143 -0.29 -13.76 2.94
N ALA A 144 -1.33 -13.38 3.69
CA ALA A 144 -1.51 -13.78 5.08
C ALA A 144 -1.63 -15.31 5.24
N ILE A 145 -2.51 -15.96 4.45
CA ILE A 145 -2.66 -17.42 4.43
C ILE A 145 -1.31 -18.08 4.16
N TRP A 146 -0.57 -17.55 3.20
CA TRP A 146 0.70 -18.12 2.78
C TRP A 146 1.79 -17.96 3.85
N LEU A 147 1.91 -16.77 4.45
CA LEU A 147 2.86 -16.50 5.54
C LEU A 147 2.58 -17.34 6.79
N ILE A 148 1.31 -17.64 7.07
CA ILE A 148 0.91 -18.51 8.19
C ILE A 148 1.22 -19.99 7.88
N ARG A 149 1.03 -20.42 6.64
CA ARG A 149 1.25 -21.83 6.24
C ARG A 149 2.69 -22.18 5.96
N GLN A 150 3.54 -21.21 5.59
CA GLN A 150 4.95 -21.48 5.40
C GLN A 150 5.64 -21.80 6.73
N ARG A 151 6.58 -22.74 6.71
CA ARG A 151 7.46 -22.97 7.86
C ARG A 151 8.45 -21.81 7.94
N MET A 152 8.27 -20.93 8.91
CA MET A 152 9.27 -19.90 9.20
C MET A 152 10.50 -20.57 9.86
N PRO A 153 11.73 -20.34 9.36
CA PRO A 153 12.92 -20.92 9.97
C PRO A 153 13.02 -20.52 11.44
N THR A 154 13.05 -21.49 12.35
CA THR A 154 13.12 -21.28 13.81
C THR A 154 14.47 -20.77 14.32
N ARG A 155 15.41 -20.39 13.43
CA ARG A 155 16.80 -20.07 13.78
C ARG A 155 17.19 -18.58 13.74
N CYS A 156 16.23 -17.67 13.89
CA CYS A 156 16.50 -16.22 13.91
C CYS A 156 16.30 -15.55 15.28
N TRP A 157 16.02 -16.31 16.33
CA TRP A 157 15.81 -15.78 17.69
C TRP A 157 17.09 -15.88 18.53
N ARG A 158 18.23 -15.40 18.00
CA ARG A 158 19.46 -15.24 18.80
C ARG A 158 20.21 -13.99 18.36
N GLY A 159 19.92 -12.91 19.08
CA GLY A 159 20.89 -11.87 19.42
C GLY A 159 21.30 -10.93 18.32
N ASP A 160 22.13 -11.36 17.37
CA ASP A 160 23.16 -10.42 16.90
C ASP A 160 23.29 -10.27 15.37
N TYR A 161 22.80 -11.17 14.52
CA TYR A 161 22.86 -10.98 13.05
C TYR A 161 21.74 -11.73 12.31
N VAL A 162 20.49 -11.28 12.44
CA VAL A 162 19.30 -11.98 11.89
C VAL A 162 19.23 -12.03 10.35
N TRP A 163 19.94 -11.16 9.62
CA TRP A 163 19.78 -11.07 8.15
C TRP A 163 21.00 -11.46 7.31
N ALA A 164 22.19 -11.60 7.88
CA ALA A 164 23.40 -11.90 7.10
C ALA A 164 23.53 -13.38 6.70
N TYR A 165 22.88 -14.30 7.43
CA TYR A 165 23.02 -15.75 7.19
C TYR A 165 21.89 -16.39 6.37
N CYS A 166 20.75 -15.70 6.16
CA CYS A 166 19.64 -16.22 5.36
C CYS A 166 19.71 -15.80 3.87
N SER A 167 20.85 -15.27 3.42
CA SER A 167 21.13 -14.97 2.01
C SER A 167 22.03 -16.01 1.34
N ARG A 168 22.59 -16.97 2.11
CA ARG A 168 23.54 -17.97 1.62
C ARG A 168 22.93 -19.31 1.18
N SER A 169 21.64 -19.54 1.38
CA SER A 169 20.96 -20.77 0.94
C SER A 169 20.27 -20.61 -0.43
N TRP A 170 20.60 -19.56 -1.18
CA TRP A 170 20.18 -19.33 -2.56
C TRP A 170 21.35 -19.52 -3.55
N ALA A 171 22.32 -20.37 -3.19
CA ALA A 171 23.27 -20.96 -4.12
C ALA A 171 22.80 -22.37 -4.46
#